data_AF-A0AA38YXN9-F1
#
_entry.id   AF-A0AA38YXN9-F1
#
_cell.length_a   1.000
_cell.length_b   1.000
_cell.length_c   1.000
_cell.angle_alpha   90.00
_cell.angle_beta   90.00
_cell.angle_gamma   90.00
#
_symmetry.space_group_name_H-M   'P 1'
#
loop_
_entity.id
_entity.type
_entity.pdbx_description
1 polymer ?
#
loop_
_entity_poly.entity_id
_entity_poly.type
_entity_poly.pdbx_seq_one_letter_code
_entity_poly.pdbx_strand_id
1 'polypeptide(L)'
;MASFCKVSIIAFFLLASGAFLSSPALAFQANEQDFSLASEPSSNSDPGIIPPALRHYLFQCLDKLGNESGLLFFARIFIGKKNEIPTTSLQHLVQMGYKCHSAITNAVISRPEFSDNANLFRTRSDELWRLAETISPLPSA
;
A
#
# COMPACT_ATOMS: atom_id res chain seq x y z
N MET A 1 0.98 50.80 9.30
CA MET A 1 2.41 50.60 8.98
C MET A 1 2.47 49.87 7.65
N ALA A 2 3.14 50.49 6.68
CA ALA A 2 3.31 49.98 5.33
C ALA A 2 4.38 48.89 5.28
N SER A 3 4.33 48.11 4.19
CA SER A 3 5.46 47.80 3.31
C SER A 3 5.69 46.30 3.11
N PHE A 4 4.99 45.75 2.11
CA PHE A 4 5.42 44.56 1.40
C PHE A 4 6.56 44.98 0.46
N CYS A 5 7.79 44.69 0.87
CA CYS A 5 9.00 44.91 0.06
C CYS A 5 9.77 43.60 -0.04
N LYS A 6 9.64 42.90 -1.17
CA LYS A 6 10.75 42.58 -2.09
C LYS A 6 10.36 41.49 -3.08
N VAL A 7 9.73 41.93 -4.16
CA VAL A 7 9.97 41.38 -5.49
C VAL A 7 11.41 41.77 -5.87
N SER A 8 12.33 40.81 -5.88
CA SER A 8 13.59 40.86 -6.63
C SER A 8 14.40 39.61 -6.28
N ILE A 9 14.47 38.66 -7.20
CA ILE A 9 15.71 38.06 -7.76
C ILE A 9 15.20 37.20 -8.94
N ILE A 10 14.71 37.87 -9.99
CA ILE A 10 14.76 37.33 -11.35
C ILE A 10 15.93 38.07 -11.99
N ALA A 11 17.13 37.50 -11.92
CA ALA A 11 18.27 37.89 -12.73
C ALA A 11 19.40 36.87 -12.58
N PHE A 12 19.18 35.64 -13.04
CA PHE A 12 20.28 34.83 -13.57
C PHE A 12 19.79 34.12 -14.84
N PHE A 13 19.54 34.97 -15.83
CA PHE A 13 19.44 34.55 -17.22
C PHE A 13 20.81 34.76 -17.86
N LEU A 14 21.27 33.69 -18.53
CA LEU A 14 22.29 33.63 -19.58
C LEU A 14 23.77 33.60 -19.14
N LEU A 15 24.37 32.41 -19.27
CA LEU A 15 25.54 32.16 -20.13
C LEU A 15 25.87 30.67 -20.16
N ALA A 16 25.43 29.95 -21.20
CA ALA A 16 26.23 28.98 -21.97
C ALA A 16 25.34 28.29 -23.01
N SER A 17 25.43 28.76 -24.25
CA SER A 17 24.94 28.05 -25.43
C SER A 17 26.01 27.09 -25.95
N GLY A 18 25.60 25.88 -26.35
CA GLY A 18 26.38 24.92 -27.14
C GLY A 18 26.89 23.73 -26.32
N ALA A 19 26.61 22.47 -26.63
CA ALA A 19 26.40 21.86 -27.93
C ALA A 19 25.30 20.78 -27.91
N PHE A 20 24.49 20.77 -28.97
CA PHE A 20 23.76 19.59 -29.44
C PHE A 20 24.80 18.57 -29.94
N LEU A 21 24.81 17.38 -29.34
CA LEU A 21 25.24 16.17 -30.02
C LEU A 21 24.19 15.09 -29.78
N SER A 22 23.68 14.61 -30.90
CA SER A 22 22.75 13.51 -31.10
C SER A 22 23.16 12.22 -30.38
N SER A 23 22.21 11.57 -29.71
CA SER A 23 21.82 10.18 -30.02
C SER A 23 20.47 9.82 -29.38
N PRO A 24 19.61 9.08 -30.09
CA PRO A 24 18.29 8.64 -29.63
C PRO A 24 18.36 7.28 -28.90
N ALA A 25 17.27 6.95 -28.20
CA ALA A 25 17.01 5.71 -27.45
C ALA A 25 17.75 5.66 -26.09
N LEU A 26 17.08 5.71 -24.94
CA LEU A 26 16.09 4.74 -24.50
C LEU A 26 14.93 5.41 -23.76
N ALA A 27 13.74 5.31 -24.32
CA ALA A 27 12.51 5.35 -23.54
C ALA A 27 12.47 4.09 -22.67
N PHE A 28 12.70 4.22 -21.36
CA PHE A 28 12.42 3.13 -20.43
C PHE A 28 10.91 3.13 -20.14
N GLN A 29 10.20 2.43 -21.03
CA GLN A 29 8.83 1.99 -20.82
C GLN A 29 8.83 1.01 -19.64
N ALA A 30 8.28 1.43 -18.50
CA ALA A 30 7.98 0.54 -17.39
C ALA A 30 6.80 -0.35 -17.80
N ASN A 31 7.10 -1.42 -18.53
CA ASN A 31 6.19 -2.52 -18.80
C ASN A 31 6.26 -3.51 -17.65
N GLU A 32 5.11 -3.86 -17.11
CA GLU A 32 4.91 -4.88 -16.09
C GLU A 32 5.33 -6.25 -16.65
N GLN A 33 6.32 -6.90 -16.03
CA GLN A 33 6.61 -8.32 -16.24
C GLN A 33 7.33 -8.92 -15.03
N ASP A 34 6.67 -9.92 -14.45
CA ASP A 34 7.16 -11.04 -13.63
C ASP A 34 8.41 -10.85 -12.75
N PHE A 35 8.16 -10.64 -11.45
CA PHE A 35 9.15 -10.93 -10.41
C PHE A 35 9.28 -12.44 -10.21
N SER A 36 10.07 -13.10 -11.06
CA SER A 36 10.70 -14.37 -10.68
C SER A 36 11.81 -14.09 -9.67
N LEU A 37 11.49 -14.25 -8.38
CA LEU A 37 12.46 -14.22 -7.29
C LEU A 37 13.27 -15.52 -7.28
N ALA A 38 14.30 -15.59 -8.11
CA ALA A 38 15.42 -16.49 -7.85
C ALA A 38 16.38 -15.78 -6.89
N SER A 39 16.23 -16.06 -5.60
CA SER A 39 17.23 -15.74 -4.58
C SER A 39 17.62 -17.04 -3.86
N GLU A 40 18.86 -17.47 -4.06
CA GLU A 40 19.45 -18.61 -3.35
C GLU A 40 19.59 -18.36 -1.83
N PRO A 41 19.71 -19.44 -1.02
CA PRO A 41 19.36 -19.40 0.38
C PRO A 41 20.57 -19.06 1.26
N SER A 42 20.66 -17.84 1.76
CA SER A 42 21.47 -17.56 2.95
C SER A 42 20.63 -17.73 4.21
N SER A 43 20.84 -18.89 4.80
CA SER A 43 20.47 -19.38 6.13
C SER A 43 20.52 -18.33 7.26
N ASN A 44 19.61 -18.53 8.22
CA ASN A 44 19.37 -17.83 9.49
C ASN A 44 18.37 -16.66 9.44
N SER A 45 17.17 -16.89 8.92
CA SER A 45 16.04 -16.02 9.23
C SER A 45 15.50 -16.37 10.61
N ASP A 46 15.78 -15.51 11.59
CA ASP A 46 14.97 -15.37 12.79
C ASP A 46 13.48 -15.31 12.36
N PRO A 47 12.62 -16.25 12.81
CA PRO A 47 11.24 -16.36 12.34
C PRO A 47 10.36 -15.14 12.65
N GLY A 48 10.90 -14.11 13.31
CA GLY A 48 10.21 -12.85 13.59
C GLY A 48 10.51 -11.67 12.65
N ILE A 49 11.50 -11.76 11.74
CA ILE A 49 11.93 -10.58 10.97
C ILE A 49 11.21 -10.48 9.62
N ILE A 50 10.20 -9.59 9.55
CA ILE A 50 9.57 -9.17 8.29
C ILE A 50 10.64 -8.46 7.42
N PRO A 51 10.88 -8.91 6.17
CA PRO A 51 11.83 -8.26 5.27
C PRO A 51 11.55 -6.75 5.10
N PRO A 52 12.57 -5.88 5.02
CA PRO A 52 12.36 -4.43 4.93
C PRO A 52 11.43 -4.00 3.78
N ALA A 53 11.54 -4.65 2.63
CA ALA A 53 10.67 -4.39 1.47
C ALA A 53 9.21 -4.74 1.76
N LEU A 54 8.95 -5.90 2.38
CA LEU A 54 7.61 -6.30 2.79
C LEU A 54 7.06 -5.32 3.85
N ARG A 55 7.88 -4.91 4.81
CA ARG A 55 7.49 -3.91 5.82
C ARG A 55 7.07 -2.59 5.16
N HIS A 56 7.85 -2.09 4.21
CA HIS A 56 7.54 -0.86 3.49
C HIS A 56 6.23 -0.97 2.71
N TYR A 57 6.02 -2.08 2.00
CA TYR A 57 4.77 -2.34 1.28
C TYR A 57 3.55 -2.38 2.23
N LEU A 58 3.66 -3.07 3.36
CA LEU A 58 2.58 -3.13 4.36
C LEU A 58 2.24 -1.75 4.92
N PHE A 59 3.25 -0.88 5.14
CA PHE A 59 3.01 0.50 5.55
C PHE A 59 2.23 1.30 4.50
N GLN A 60 2.57 1.18 3.22
CA GLN A 60 1.81 1.85 2.16
C GLN A 60 0.36 1.35 2.09
N CYS A 61 0.12 0.06 2.33
CA CYS A 61 -1.23 -0.48 2.40
C CYS A 61 -2.02 0.11 3.57
N LEU A 62 -1.40 0.17 4.76
CA LEU A 62 -2.05 0.74 5.95
C LEU A 62 -2.35 2.24 5.82
N ASP A 63 -1.46 2.99 5.15
CA ASP A 63 -1.66 4.42 4.90
C ASP A 63 -2.91 4.69 4.05
N LYS A 64 -3.14 3.89 3.00
CA LYS A 64 -4.36 3.95 2.17
C LYS A 64 -5.64 3.64 2.94
N LEU A 65 -5.56 2.79 3.95
CA LEU A 65 -6.70 2.32 4.72
C LEU A 65 -7.20 3.38 5.72
N GLY A 66 -6.26 4.11 6.31
CA GLY A 66 -6.50 5.02 7.42
C GLY A 66 -6.71 4.30 8.76
N ASN A 67 -6.33 4.96 9.86
CA ASN A 67 -6.31 4.38 11.20
C ASN A 67 -7.69 3.89 11.69
N GLU A 68 -8.75 4.66 11.47
CA GLU A 68 -10.10 4.31 11.96
C GLU A 68 -10.65 3.04 11.29
N SER A 69 -10.57 2.97 9.96
CA SER A 69 -11.03 1.79 9.20
C SER A 69 -10.19 0.56 9.52
N GLY A 70 -8.88 0.73 9.69
CA GLY A 70 -7.97 -0.35 10.09
C GLY A 70 -8.38 -1.02 11.41
N LEU A 71 -8.78 -0.24 12.42
CA LEU A 71 -9.25 -0.77 13.71
C LEU A 71 -10.56 -1.55 13.57
N LEU A 72 -11.50 -1.06 12.75
CA LEU A 72 -12.77 -1.75 12.50
C LEU A 72 -12.54 -3.09 11.80
N PHE A 73 -11.66 -3.13 10.80
CA PHE A 73 -11.32 -4.36 10.08
C PHE A 73 -10.58 -5.35 10.95
N PHE A 74 -9.64 -4.86 11.76
CA PHE A 74 -8.98 -5.71 12.74
C PHE A 74 -9.98 -6.36 13.70
N ALA A 75 -10.92 -5.58 14.25
CA ALA A 75 -11.94 -6.10 15.15
C ALA A 75 -12.91 -7.07 14.45
N ARG A 76 -13.26 -6.82 13.19
CA ARG A 76 -14.10 -7.71 12.40
C ARG A 76 -13.43 -9.06 12.15
N ILE A 77 -12.16 -9.06 11.74
CA ILE A 77 -11.43 -10.26 11.32
C ILE A 77 -10.94 -11.06 12.54
N PHE A 78 -10.17 -10.42 13.41
CA PHE A 78 -9.40 -11.12 14.45
C PHE A 78 -10.17 -11.28 15.76
N ILE A 79 -11.08 -10.36 16.06
CA ILE A 79 -11.95 -10.44 17.26
C ILE A 79 -13.30 -11.07 16.91
N GLY A 80 -13.77 -10.92 15.66
CA GLY A 80 -15.07 -11.43 15.23
C GLY A 80 -16.23 -10.52 15.62
N LYS A 81 -15.99 -9.22 15.82
CA LYS A 81 -17.07 -8.27 16.10
C LYS A 81 -18.04 -8.21 14.92
N LYS A 82 -19.34 -8.07 15.24
CA LYS A 82 -20.44 -8.00 14.26
C LYS A 82 -21.05 -6.60 14.15
N ASN A 83 -20.36 -5.58 14.64
CA ASN A 83 -20.78 -4.21 14.42
C ASN A 83 -20.83 -3.90 12.93
N GLU A 84 -21.77 -3.04 12.56
CA GLU A 84 -21.82 -2.47 11.23
C GLU A 84 -20.53 -1.70 10.95
N ILE A 85 -20.07 -1.79 9.70
CA ILE A 85 -18.90 -1.08 9.22
C ILE A 85 -19.42 0.07 8.35
N PRO A 86 -19.00 1.32 8.61
CA PRO A 86 -19.40 2.46 7.79
C PRO A 86 -19.07 2.23 6.32
N THR A 87 -19.99 2.65 5.43
CA THR A 87 -19.79 2.55 3.97
C THR A 87 -18.49 3.22 3.52
N THR A 88 -18.11 4.35 4.13
CA THR A 88 -16.85 5.04 3.85
C THR A 88 -15.62 4.17 4.13
N SER A 89 -15.63 3.39 5.21
CA SER A 89 -14.56 2.43 5.49
C SER A 89 -14.53 1.32 4.44
N LEU A 90 -15.69 0.77 4.05
CA LEU A 90 -15.77 -0.23 2.98
C LEU A 90 -15.24 0.31 1.64
N GLN A 91 -15.49 1.58 1.33
CA GLN A 91 -14.91 2.24 0.16
C GLN A 91 -13.38 2.33 0.25
N HIS A 92 -12.82 2.72 1.39
CA HIS A 92 -11.36 2.73 1.59
C HIS A 92 -10.76 1.33 1.44
N LEU A 93 -11.47 0.29 1.89
CA LEU A 93 -11.04 -1.10 1.71
C LEU A 93 -10.93 -1.45 0.22
N VAL A 94 -11.96 -1.18 -0.57
CA VAL A 94 -11.96 -1.45 -2.01
C VAL A 94 -10.89 -0.63 -2.73
N GLN A 95 -10.74 0.65 -2.40
CA GLN A 95 -9.71 1.54 -2.96
C GLN A 95 -8.28 1.08 -2.63
N MET A 96 -8.06 0.55 -1.42
CA MET A 96 -6.77 -0.03 -1.03
C MET A 96 -6.43 -1.27 -1.87
N GLY A 97 -7.44 -2.06 -2.26
CA GLY A 97 -7.29 -3.21 -3.14
C GLY A 97 -7.05 -4.54 -2.40
N TYR A 98 -7.51 -5.64 -3.01
CA TYR A 98 -7.50 -6.97 -2.38
C TYR A 98 -6.09 -7.40 -1.98
N LYS A 99 -5.09 -7.15 -2.83
CA LYS A 99 -3.68 -7.51 -2.57
C LYS A 99 -3.17 -6.88 -1.27
N CYS A 100 -3.49 -5.62 -1.02
CA CYS A 100 -3.09 -4.94 0.21
C CYS A 100 -3.85 -5.48 1.43
N HIS A 101 -5.17 -5.67 1.29
CA HIS A 101 -6.03 -6.27 2.32
C HIS A 101 -5.54 -7.66 2.76
N SER A 102 -5.27 -8.54 1.79
CA SER A 102 -4.78 -9.89 2.03
C SER A 102 -3.36 -9.89 2.61
N ALA A 103 -2.49 -8.96 2.18
CA ALA A 103 -1.13 -8.86 2.68
C ALA A 103 -1.09 -8.43 4.15
N ILE A 104 -1.88 -7.41 4.53
CA ILE A 104 -2.02 -7.00 5.93
C ILE A 104 -2.56 -8.14 6.77
N THR A 105 -3.62 -8.82 6.30
CA THR A 105 -4.21 -9.97 7.01
C THR A 105 -3.18 -11.07 7.24
N ASN A 106 -2.44 -11.46 6.19
CA ASN A 106 -1.43 -12.52 6.29
C ASN A 106 -0.24 -12.12 7.18
N ALA A 107 0.14 -10.84 7.21
CA ALA A 107 1.19 -10.35 8.09
C ALA A 107 0.80 -10.36 9.58
N VAL A 108 -0.50 -10.24 9.88
CA VAL A 108 -1.01 -10.44 11.26
C VAL A 108 -1.05 -11.93 11.59
N ILE A 109 -1.55 -12.75 10.68
CA ILE A 109 -1.65 -14.22 10.85
C ILE A 109 -0.29 -14.89 11.01
N SER A 110 0.78 -14.35 10.40
CA SER A 110 2.12 -14.88 10.55
C SER A 110 2.69 -14.72 11.96
N ARG A 111 2.03 -13.95 12.83
CA ARG A 111 2.44 -13.82 14.22
C ARG A 111 1.94 -15.02 15.04
N PRO A 112 2.73 -15.53 15.99
CA PRO A 112 2.38 -16.72 16.78
C PRO A 112 1.02 -16.61 17.49
N GLU A 113 0.61 -15.42 17.91
CA GLU A 113 -0.65 -15.21 18.62
C GLU A 113 -1.89 -15.43 17.74
N PHE A 114 -1.73 -15.42 16.41
CA PHE A 114 -2.82 -15.54 15.44
C PHE A 114 -2.71 -16.77 14.54
N SER A 115 -1.55 -17.45 14.51
CA SER A 115 -1.26 -18.52 13.56
C SER A 115 -2.20 -19.73 13.67
N ASP A 116 -2.61 -20.09 14.89
CA ASP A 116 -3.46 -21.26 15.14
C ASP A 116 -4.86 -21.12 14.49
N ASN A 117 -5.32 -19.88 14.32
CA ASN A 117 -6.62 -19.55 13.73
C ASN A 117 -6.50 -18.97 12.31
N ALA A 118 -5.35 -19.17 11.64
CA ALA A 118 -5.05 -18.60 10.33
C ALA A 118 -6.19 -18.75 9.31
N ASN A 119 -6.73 -19.96 9.18
CA ASN A 119 -7.79 -20.24 8.21
C ASN A 119 -9.09 -19.49 8.53
N LEU A 120 -9.47 -19.41 9.82
CA LEU A 120 -10.64 -18.64 10.26
C LEU A 120 -10.47 -17.15 9.91
N PHE A 121 -9.29 -16.58 10.17
CA PHE A 121 -9.02 -15.18 9.89
C PHE A 121 -8.99 -14.87 8.40
N ARG A 122 -8.44 -15.76 7.56
CA ARG A 122 -8.53 -15.63 6.10
C ARG A 122 -9.98 -15.64 5.63
N THR A 123 -10.79 -16.60 6.10
CA THR A 123 -12.22 -16.68 5.74
C THR A 123 -12.95 -15.38 6.09
N ARG A 124 -12.78 -14.86 7.32
CA ARG A 124 -13.40 -13.60 7.74
C ARG A 124 -12.90 -12.40 6.94
N SER A 125 -11.62 -12.40 6.58
CA SER A 125 -11.00 -11.37 5.74
C SER A 125 -11.61 -11.36 4.33
N ASP A 126 -11.78 -12.52 3.72
CA ASP A 126 -12.41 -12.65 2.40
C ASP A 126 -13.91 -12.31 2.44
N GLU A 127 -14.63 -12.69 3.50
CA GLU A 127 -16.03 -12.29 3.70
C GLU A 127 -16.19 -10.78 3.78
N LEU A 128 -15.31 -10.10 4.53
CA LEU A 128 -15.30 -8.65 4.63
C LEU A 128 -14.99 -8.00 3.27
N TRP A 129 -14.05 -8.56 2.51
CA TRP A 129 -13.73 -8.07 1.17
C TRP A 129 -14.94 -8.16 0.23
N ARG A 130 -15.59 -9.32 0.15
CA ARG A 130 -16.78 -9.51 -0.71
C ARG A 130 -17.93 -8.60 -0.32
N LEU A 131 -18.12 -8.37 0.98
CA LEU A 131 -19.10 -7.39 1.48
C LEU A 131 -18.79 -5.98 0.93
N ALA A 132 -17.52 -5.58 0.98
CA ALA A 132 -17.10 -4.27 0.51
C ALA A 132 -17.27 -4.11 -1.01
N GLU A 133 -16.89 -5.12 -1.80
CA GLU A 133 -17.11 -5.11 -3.26
C GLU A 133 -18.60 -5.04 -3.63
N THR A 134 -19.46 -5.69 -2.85
CA THR A 134 -20.91 -5.70 -3.08
C THR A 134 -21.53 -4.32 -2.82
N ILE A 135 -21.13 -3.67 -1.73
CA ILE A 135 -21.71 -2.40 -1.28
C ILE A 135 -21.06 -1.19 -1.97
N SER A 136 -19.79 -1.31 -2.34
CA SER A 136 -18.98 -0.22 -2.88
C SER A 136 -18.11 -0.72 -4.03
N PRO A 137 -18.73 -1.18 -5.14
CA PRO A 137 -17.97 -1.62 -6.31
C PRO A 137 -17.10 -0.46 -6.81
N LEU A 138 -15.86 -0.77 -7.19
CA LEU A 138 -14.99 0.21 -7.83
C LEU A 138 -15.64 0.62 -9.16
N PRO A 139 -15.69 1.91 -9.52
CA PRO A 139 -16.20 2.34 -10.82
C PRO A 139 -15.49 1.57 -11.93
N SER A 140 -16.25 0.97 -12.84
CA SER A 140 -15.68 0.37 -14.04
C SER A 140 -15.06 1.50 -14.89
N ALA A 141 -13.77 1.38 -15.18
CA ALA A 141 -13.03 2.32 -16.01
C ALA A 141 -13.47 2.30 -17.48
#